data_AF-A0AAD6IR51-F1
#
_entry.id   AF-A0AAD6IR51-F1
#
_cell.length_a   1.000
_cell.length_b   1.000
_cell.length_c   1.000
_cell.angle_alpha   90.00
_cell.angle_beta   90.00
_cell.angle_gamma   90.00
#
_symmetry.space_group_name_H-M   'P 1'
#
loop_
_entity.id
_entity.type
_entity.pdbx_description
1 polymer ?
#
loop_
_entity_poly.entity_id
_entity_poly.type
_entity_poly.pdbx_seq_one_letter_code
_entity_poly.pdbx_strand_id
1 'polypeptide(L)'
;MARRLKVKRPRAHGGIPAITVKTPIEVFSGYLDSQGPALRALGDEIDYFKQIKEIGCPIGSEDDPDGHGLAYPTSLQFIIDVIHRGMFEFENFMDDLKLLSSAQGLESLEERFGLTSFDQAWQFYGDLGRQYKLLSRYVKVFLSFGRGINWVPGRLTPLTRTEAQNLAHLVSRVDAARREGDQVVFDTDARERFMDQWNVLAGFANDAAIKMAAAQVWAIQELTREGYTSLISDMDPDNEHDADTATEGSSPDAGYGAGSPGIGGYEANMVEEEGEEGFAGEDVQMVIQVGNDMELEVAAPGGGIAIDEEAGGNNNGGGVDGDQQEGGPVFDFATVFGRAGEWFECWRNQAGRIYQRTDELEPIPYPPQWQEILEEGD
;
A
#
# COMPACT_ATOMS: atom_id res chain seq x y z
N MET A 1 36.44 11.81 -0.35
CA MET A 1 36.45 11.81 1.13
C MET A 1 35.01 11.76 1.62
N ALA A 2 34.44 10.56 1.81
CA ALA A 2 33.05 10.40 2.20
C ALA A 2 32.85 10.72 3.68
N ARG A 3 32.02 11.72 3.98
CA ARG A 3 31.55 11.99 5.35
C ARG A 3 30.54 10.90 5.73
N ARG A 4 30.90 10.10 6.74
CA ARG A 4 29.95 9.20 7.42
C ARG A 4 28.78 10.03 7.98
N LEU A 5 27.60 9.88 7.37
CA LEU A 5 26.34 10.30 7.97
C LEU A 5 26.15 9.48 9.26
N LYS A 6 26.25 10.17 10.40
CA LYS A 6 25.92 9.59 11.70
C LYS A 6 24.40 9.51 11.79
N VAL A 7 23.86 8.30 11.65
CA VAL A 7 22.48 7.97 12.02
C VAL A 7 22.27 8.40 13.48
N LYS A 8 21.45 9.43 13.69
CA LYS A 8 20.86 9.69 15.01
C LYS A 8 19.66 8.77 15.13
N ARG A 9 19.80 7.68 15.87
CA ARG A 9 18.63 6.94 16.36
C ARG A 9 17.74 7.94 17.10
N PRO A 10 16.41 7.95 16.88
CA PRO A 10 15.52 8.60 17.82
C PRO A 10 15.87 8.06 19.21
N ARG A 11 16.06 8.96 20.18
CA ARG A 11 16.39 8.57 21.54
C ARG A 11 15.26 7.67 22.04
N ALA A 12 15.51 6.37 22.05
CA ALA A 12 14.70 5.40 22.78
C ALA A 12 14.44 5.99 24.16
N HIS A 13 13.18 6.07 24.55
CA HIS A 13 12.77 6.34 25.91
C HIS A 13 13.59 5.48 26.86
N GLY A 14 14.59 6.06 27.54
CA GLY A 14 15.38 5.46 28.63
C GLY A 14 15.49 3.92 28.61
N GLY A 15 15.82 3.33 27.45
CA GLY A 15 15.60 1.91 27.21
C GLY A 15 16.45 1.08 28.15
N ILE A 16 15.81 0.21 28.93
CA ILE A 16 16.49 -0.88 29.61
C ILE A 16 17.27 -1.63 28.53
N PRO A 17 18.60 -1.83 28.67
CA PRO A 17 19.35 -2.57 27.67
C PRO A 17 18.68 -3.93 27.43
N ALA A 18 18.61 -4.36 26.17
CA ALA A 18 18.14 -5.69 25.82
C ALA A 18 18.95 -6.73 26.61
N ILE A 19 18.29 -7.50 27.48
CA ILE A 19 18.94 -8.55 28.27
C ILE A 19 18.49 -9.89 27.70
N THR A 20 19.47 -10.74 27.43
CA THR A 20 19.22 -12.13 27.09
C THR A 20 18.94 -12.92 28.37
N VAL A 21 17.75 -13.50 28.48
CA VAL A 21 17.32 -14.25 29.66
C VAL A 21 17.22 -15.74 29.32
N LYS A 22 17.60 -16.59 30.27
CA LYS A 22 17.43 -18.04 30.18
C LYS A 22 16.31 -18.51 31.10
N THR A 23 15.43 -19.37 30.60
CA THR A 23 14.36 -20.01 31.39
C THR A 23 14.40 -21.53 31.17
N PRO A 24 14.13 -22.37 32.20
CA PRO A 24 14.06 -23.82 32.02
C PRO A 24 12.99 -24.21 30.99
N ILE A 25 13.24 -25.29 30.23
CA ILE A 25 12.32 -25.74 29.19
C ILE A 25 10.95 -26.15 29.74
N GLU A 26 10.87 -26.63 30.99
CA GLU A 26 9.62 -26.98 31.64
C GLU A 26 8.76 -25.73 31.93
N VAL A 27 9.41 -24.63 32.33
CA VAL A 27 8.73 -23.34 32.59
C VAL A 27 8.21 -22.77 31.27
N PHE A 28 9.04 -22.78 30.22
CA PHE A 28 8.62 -22.35 28.89
C PHE A 28 7.50 -23.23 28.33
N SER A 29 7.51 -24.54 28.57
CA SER A 29 6.44 -25.42 28.12
C SER A 29 5.12 -25.10 28.84
N GLY A 30 5.16 -24.86 30.15
CA GLY A 30 3.97 -24.41 30.89
C GLY A 30 3.44 -23.05 30.41
N TYR A 31 4.32 -22.15 29.97
CA TYR A 31 3.93 -20.90 29.31
C TYR A 31 3.22 -21.15 27.97
N LEU A 32 3.74 -22.03 27.12
CA LEU A 32 3.09 -22.38 25.85
C LEU A 32 1.70 -22.98 26.08
N ASP A 33 1.55 -23.82 27.12
CA ASP A 33 0.26 -24.41 27.46
C ASP A 33 -0.73 -23.35 27.97
N SER A 34 -0.29 -22.40 28.80
CA SER A 34 -1.17 -21.34 29.34
C SER A 34 -1.55 -20.29 28.29
N GLN A 35 -0.59 -19.88 27.45
CA GLN A 35 -0.79 -18.89 26.39
C GLN A 35 -1.30 -19.48 25.07
N GLY A 36 -1.48 -20.81 24.99
CA GLY A 36 -1.92 -21.50 23.80
C GLY A 36 -3.14 -20.88 23.10
N PRO A 37 -4.22 -20.51 23.82
CA PRO A 37 -5.36 -19.82 23.22
C PRO A 37 -5.02 -18.46 22.59
N ALA A 38 -4.22 -17.62 23.26
CA ALA A 38 -3.82 -16.31 22.75
C ALA A 38 -2.87 -16.43 21.55
N LEU A 39 -1.94 -17.39 21.59
CA LEU A 39 -1.04 -17.69 20.47
C LEU A 39 -1.80 -18.20 19.24
N ARG A 40 -2.84 -19.01 19.43
CA ARG A 40 -3.72 -19.42 18.32
C ARG A 40 -4.44 -18.23 17.72
N ALA A 41 -4.99 -17.33 18.55
CA ALA A 41 -5.66 -16.13 18.06
C ALA A 41 -4.71 -15.22 17.27
N LEU A 42 -3.49 -14.99 17.76
CA LEU A 42 -2.45 -14.28 17.02
C LEU A 42 -2.10 -14.97 15.70
N GLY A 43 -1.92 -16.30 15.72
CA GLY A 43 -1.65 -17.10 14.53
C GLY A 43 -2.78 -17.05 13.50
N ASP A 44 -4.03 -17.04 13.94
CA ASP A 44 -5.22 -16.90 13.09
C ASP A 44 -5.25 -15.52 12.40
N GLU A 45 -4.94 -14.42 13.11
CA GLU A 45 -4.86 -13.08 12.50
C GLU A 45 -3.73 -12.98 11.47
N ILE A 46 -2.59 -13.63 11.71
CA ILE A 46 -1.47 -13.67 10.75
C ILE A 46 -1.88 -14.44 9.49
N ASP A 47 -2.51 -15.61 9.63
CA ASP A 47 -3.01 -16.38 8.49
C ASP A 47 -4.09 -15.61 7.71
N TYR A 48 -4.99 -14.95 8.43
CA TYR A 48 -6.02 -14.11 7.84
C TYR A 48 -5.42 -12.93 7.07
N PHE A 49 -4.40 -12.26 7.61
CA PHE A 49 -3.72 -11.19 6.89
C PHE A 49 -3.03 -11.70 5.61
N LYS A 50 -2.38 -12.88 5.66
CA LYS A 50 -1.80 -13.49 4.45
C LYS A 50 -2.86 -13.73 3.38
N GLN A 51 -4.02 -14.26 3.77
CA GLN A 51 -5.13 -14.47 2.85
C GLN A 51 -5.66 -13.14 2.29
N ILE A 52 -5.93 -12.15 3.16
CA ILE A 52 -6.45 -10.84 2.76
C ILE A 52 -5.48 -10.11 1.82
N LYS A 53 -4.17 -10.24 2.03
CA LYS A 53 -3.14 -9.75 1.10
C LYS A 53 -3.22 -10.41 -0.28
N GLU A 54 -3.76 -11.62 -0.40
CA GLU A 54 -3.84 -12.32 -1.69
C GLU A 54 -5.16 -12.04 -2.42
N ILE A 55 -6.28 -11.93 -1.70
CA ILE A 55 -7.62 -11.84 -2.32
C ILE A 55 -8.38 -10.54 -2.04
N GLY A 56 -8.11 -9.88 -0.91
CA GLY A 56 -8.89 -8.73 -0.45
C GLY A 56 -8.27 -7.40 -0.86
N CYS A 57 -7.01 -7.20 -0.49
CA CYS A 57 -6.23 -6.01 -0.83
C CYS A 57 -4.83 -6.40 -1.36
N PRO A 58 -4.76 -7.05 -2.54
CA PRO A 58 -3.51 -7.47 -3.14
C PRO A 58 -2.66 -6.30 -3.63
N ILE A 59 -1.34 -6.44 -3.57
CA ILE A 59 -0.43 -5.40 -4.06
C ILE A 59 -0.36 -5.43 -5.59
N GLY A 60 -0.32 -6.64 -6.17
CA GLY A 60 -0.11 -6.89 -7.60
C GLY A 60 1.36 -7.24 -7.96
N SER A 61 1.55 -7.86 -9.13
CA SER A 61 2.82 -8.10 -9.85
C SER A 61 3.95 -8.98 -9.26
N GLU A 62 3.91 -9.47 -8.01
CA GLU A 62 4.98 -10.36 -7.52
C GLU A 62 4.79 -11.85 -7.85
N ASP A 63 3.55 -12.35 -7.93
CA ASP A 63 3.24 -13.79 -8.13
C ASP A 63 2.29 -14.06 -9.32
N ASP A 64 1.96 -13.03 -10.09
CA ASP A 64 1.04 -13.10 -11.21
C ASP A 64 1.74 -12.68 -12.52
N PRO A 65 2.50 -13.59 -13.15
CA PRO A 65 3.27 -13.29 -14.36
C PRO A 65 2.38 -12.93 -15.57
N ASP A 66 1.10 -13.31 -15.52
CA ASP A 66 0.12 -13.00 -16.55
C ASP A 66 -0.61 -11.67 -16.27
N GLY A 67 -0.35 -11.03 -15.12
CA GLY A 67 -0.76 -9.67 -14.78
C GLY A 67 -2.26 -9.46 -14.55
N HIS A 68 -3.09 -10.50 -14.64
CA HIS A 68 -4.56 -10.38 -14.73
C HIS A 68 -5.32 -11.51 -14.03
N GLY A 69 -4.80 -12.03 -12.91
CA GLY A 69 -5.55 -12.95 -12.05
C GLY A 69 -6.85 -12.32 -11.53
N LEU A 70 -7.75 -13.15 -10.99
CA LEU A 70 -9.07 -12.71 -10.51
C LEU A 70 -9.02 -11.58 -9.47
N ALA A 71 -7.89 -11.38 -8.80
CA ALA A 71 -7.68 -10.33 -7.80
C ALA A 71 -7.00 -9.06 -8.35
N TYR A 72 -6.66 -9.01 -9.64
CA TYR A 72 -6.04 -7.84 -10.25
C TYR A 72 -6.90 -6.57 -10.12
N PRO A 73 -8.23 -6.59 -10.40
CA PRO A 73 -9.08 -5.40 -10.26
C PRO A 73 -9.13 -4.79 -8.85
N THR A 74 -8.84 -5.57 -7.82
CA THR A 74 -8.81 -5.11 -6.41
C THR A 74 -7.39 -4.74 -5.96
N SER A 75 -6.41 -4.81 -6.85
CA SER A 75 -5.00 -4.60 -6.52
C SER A 75 -4.57 -3.14 -6.54
N LEU A 76 -3.55 -2.81 -5.75
CA LEU A 76 -2.92 -1.50 -5.80
C LEU A 76 -2.28 -1.22 -7.17
N GLN A 77 -1.77 -2.27 -7.84
CA GLN A 77 -1.20 -2.18 -9.19
C GLN A 77 -2.26 -1.76 -10.22
N PHE A 78 -3.46 -2.34 -10.19
CA PHE A 78 -4.55 -1.94 -11.07
C PHE A 78 -4.89 -0.46 -10.92
N ILE A 79 -4.97 0.05 -9.69
CA ILE A 79 -5.21 1.47 -9.43
C ILE A 79 -4.14 2.36 -10.09
N ILE A 80 -2.88 1.95 -10.03
CA ILE A 80 -1.76 2.64 -10.68
C ILE A 80 -1.90 2.60 -12.20
N ASP A 81 -2.28 1.45 -12.75
CA ASP A 81 -2.44 1.26 -14.19
C ASP A 81 -3.60 2.08 -14.73
N VAL A 82 -4.70 2.23 -13.98
CA VAL A 82 -5.81 3.13 -14.32
C VAL A 82 -5.36 4.59 -14.36
N ILE A 83 -4.59 5.05 -13.37
CA ILE A 83 -4.08 6.43 -13.37
C ILE A 83 -3.11 6.63 -14.54
N HIS A 84 -2.23 5.67 -14.79
CA HIS A 84 -1.30 5.72 -15.91
C HIS A 84 -2.01 5.74 -17.27
N ARG A 85 -3.05 4.91 -17.43
CA ARG A 85 -3.93 4.91 -18.61
C ARG A 85 -4.54 6.29 -18.83
N GLY A 86 -5.12 6.87 -17.79
CA GLY A 86 -5.73 8.19 -17.87
C GLY A 86 -4.73 9.30 -18.23
N MET A 87 -3.51 9.24 -17.69
CA MET A 87 -2.43 10.15 -18.10
C MET A 87 -2.05 9.98 -19.56
N PHE A 88 -1.88 8.74 -20.02
CA PHE A 88 -1.52 8.42 -21.40
C PHE A 88 -2.59 8.88 -22.40
N GLU A 89 -3.86 8.62 -22.12
CA GLU A 89 -4.97 9.08 -22.96
C GLU A 89 -5.08 10.61 -22.98
N PHE A 90 -4.83 11.27 -21.86
CA PHE A 90 -4.79 12.73 -21.82
C PHE A 90 -3.62 13.30 -22.62
N GLU A 91 -2.44 12.68 -22.54
CA GLU A 91 -1.26 13.09 -23.32
C GLU A 91 -1.48 12.92 -24.83
N ASN A 92 -2.06 11.79 -25.26
CA ASN A 92 -2.44 11.58 -26.65
C ASN A 92 -3.43 12.64 -27.14
N PHE A 93 -4.45 12.94 -26.32
CA PHE A 93 -5.39 14.02 -26.63
C PHE A 93 -4.68 15.37 -26.77
N MET A 94 -3.77 15.70 -25.86
CA MET A 94 -2.97 16.93 -25.92
C MET A 94 -2.07 16.99 -27.17
N ASP A 95 -1.54 15.86 -27.62
CA ASP A 95 -0.78 15.76 -28.86
C ASP A 95 -1.65 16.00 -30.11
N ASP A 96 -2.87 15.48 -30.12
CA ASP A 96 -3.82 15.72 -31.21
C ASP A 96 -4.20 17.21 -31.32
N LEU A 97 -4.32 17.92 -30.20
CA LEU A 97 -4.59 19.37 -30.20
C LEU A 97 -3.48 20.18 -30.86
N LYS A 98 -2.24 19.68 -30.90
CA LYS A 98 -1.12 20.36 -31.59
C LYS A 98 -1.32 20.40 -33.11
N LEU A 99 -2.18 19.53 -33.66
CA LEU A 99 -2.56 19.53 -35.07
C LEU A 99 -3.64 20.57 -35.40
N LEU A 100 -4.31 21.11 -34.38
CA LEU A 100 -5.36 22.11 -34.52
C LEU A 100 -4.79 23.53 -34.41
N SER A 101 -5.59 24.51 -34.86
CA SER A 101 -5.30 25.91 -34.51
C SER A 101 -5.46 26.12 -33.00
N SER A 102 -4.70 27.06 -32.40
CA SER A 102 -4.76 27.30 -30.95
C SER A 102 -6.17 27.61 -30.43
N ALA A 103 -7.01 28.27 -31.23
CA ALA A 103 -8.39 28.55 -30.85
C ALA A 103 -9.27 27.29 -30.81
N GLN A 104 -9.15 26.42 -31.83
CA GLN A 104 -9.88 25.15 -31.89
C GLN A 104 -9.40 24.19 -30.78
N GLY A 105 -8.10 24.17 -30.51
CA GLY A 105 -7.55 23.33 -29.45
C GLY A 105 -8.07 23.73 -28.06
N LEU A 106 -8.18 25.04 -27.79
CA LEU A 106 -8.76 25.55 -26.54
C LEU A 106 -10.26 25.26 -26.45
N GLU A 107 -11.01 25.41 -27.55
CA GLU A 107 -12.43 25.06 -27.60
C GLU A 107 -12.66 23.58 -27.25
N SER A 108 -11.87 22.66 -27.83
CA SER A 108 -11.94 21.23 -27.51
C SER A 108 -11.56 20.90 -26.06
N LEU A 109 -10.58 21.61 -25.48
CA LEU A 109 -10.22 21.47 -24.06
C LEU A 109 -11.34 21.94 -23.12
N GLU A 110 -11.93 23.09 -23.42
CA GLU A 110 -12.99 23.68 -22.62
C GLU A 110 -14.27 22.83 -22.70
N GLU A 111 -14.60 22.31 -23.88
CA GLU A 111 -15.75 21.43 -24.10
C GLU A 111 -15.58 20.11 -23.33
N ARG A 112 -14.47 19.40 -23.54
CA ARG A 112 -14.27 18.06 -22.98
C ARG A 112 -13.92 18.08 -21.50
N PHE A 113 -13.03 18.97 -21.08
CA PHE A 113 -12.42 18.96 -19.74
C PHE A 113 -12.71 20.22 -18.91
N GLY A 114 -13.26 21.27 -19.51
CA GLY A 114 -13.51 22.53 -18.82
C GLY A 114 -12.26 23.38 -18.59
N LEU A 115 -11.18 23.06 -19.29
CA LEU A 115 -9.90 23.73 -19.16
C LEU A 115 -9.85 24.89 -20.16
N THR A 116 -9.63 26.09 -19.66
CA THR A 116 -9.68 27.34 -20.45
C THR A 116 -8.30 27.76 -20.97
N SER A 117 -7.25 27.00 -20.62
CA SER A 117 -5.88 27.25 -21.06
C SER A 117 -5.05 25.96 -21.12
N PHE A 118 -4.01 25.96 -21.95
CA PHE A 118 -3.03 24.87 -21.98
C PHE A 118 -2.23 24.76 -20.67
N ASP A 119 -2.02 25.86 -19.95
CA ASP A 119 -1.35 25.83 -18.65
C ASP A 119 -2.15 25.03 -17.61
N GLN A 120 -3.48 25.20 -17.58
CA GLN A 120 -4.36 24.38 -16.73
C GLN A 120 -4.31 22.89 -17.12
N ALA A 121 -4.23 22.57 -18.41
CA ALA A 121 -4.08 21.20 -18.88
C ALA A 121 -2.75 20.57 -18.44
N TRP A 122 -1.64 21.31 -18.53
CA TRP A 122 -0.35 20.82 -18.02
C TRP A 122 -0.30 20.71 -16.51
N GLN A 123 -0.96 21.62 -15.79
CA GLN A 123 -1.12 21.50 -14.35
C GLN A 123 -1.87 20.22 -13.98
N PHE A 124 -3.02 19.94 -14.61
CA PHE A 124 -3.77 18.69 -14.40
C PHE A 124 -2.91 17.45 -14.66
N TYR A 125 -2.22 17.38 -15.80
CA TYR A 125 -1.33 16.26 -16.13
C TYR A 125 -0.21 16.11 -15.08
N GLY A 126 0.38 17.22 -14.66
CA GLY A 126 1.39 17.26 -13.61
C GLY A 126 0.86 16.80 -12.25
N ASP A 127 -0.39 17.11 -11.92
CA ASP A 127 -1.05 16.72 -10.67
C ASP A 127 -1.33 15.21 -10.65
N LEU A 128 -1.89 14.65 -11.73
CA LEU A 128 -2.03 13.20 -11.89
C LEU A 128 -0.68 12.48 -11.83
N GLY A 129 0.34 13.02 -12.51
CA GLY A 129 1.70 12.47 -12.50
C GLY A 129 2.32 12.42 -11.10
N ARG A 130 1.98 13.37 -10.21
CA ARG A 130 2.40 13.31 -8.80
C ARG A 130 1.69 12.20 -8.03
N GLN A 131 0.39 11.99 -8.26
CA GLN A 131 -0.35 10.89 -7.63
C GLN A 131 0.12 9.52 -8.10
N TYR A 132 0.35 9.35 -9.41
CA TYR A 132 0.95 8.15 -9.98
C TYR A 132 2.29 7.82 -9.31
N LYS A 133 3.23 8.79 -9.30
CA LYS A 133 4.56 8.61 -8.67
C LYS A 133 4.47 8.27 -7.19
N LEU A 134 3.50 8.85 -6.47
CA LEU A 134 3.28 8.55 -5.06
C LEU A 134 2.83 7.09 -4.88
N LEU A 135 1.81 6.64 -5.62
CA LEU A 135 1.32 5.27 -5.54
C LEU A 135 2.37 4.24 -5.99
N SER A 136 3.13 4.50 -7.05
CA SER A 136 4.22 3.61 -7.48
C SER A 136 5.32 3.47 -6.42
N ARG A 137 5.57 4.49 -5.60
CA ARG A 137 6.48 4.38 -4.44
C ARG A 137 5.86 3.51 -3.34
N TYR A 138 4.56 3.64 -3.10
CA TYR A 138 3.87 2.80 -2.12
C TYR A 138 3.93 1.32 -2.49
N VAL A 139 3.69 0.94 -3.75
CA VAL A 139 3.82 -0.47 -4.18
C VAL A 139 5.16 -1.07 -3.76
N LYS A 140 6.28 -0.40 -4.05
CA LYS A 140 7.62 -0.92 -3.68
C LYS A 140 7.77 -1.18 -2.18
N VAL A 141 7.23 -0.28 -1.35
CA VAL A 141 7.28 -0.41 0.11
C VAL A 141 6.39 -1.56 0.58
N PHE A 142 5.16 -1.63 0.07
CA PHE A 142 4.20 -2.67 0.44
C PHE A 142 4.64 -4.06 -0.05
N LEU A 143 5.33 -4.18 -1.18
CA LEU A 143 5.94 -5.45 -1.61
C LEU A 143 6.99 -5.93 -0.60
N SER A 144 7.79 -5.03 -0.02
CA SER A 144 8.73 -5.38 1.04
C SER A 144 8.01 -5.88 2.30
N PHE A 145 6.94 -5.19 2.72
CA PHE A 145 6.13 -5.64 3.86
C PHE A 145 5.42 -6.97 3.58
N GLY A 146 4.82 -7.13 2.40
CA GLY A 146 4.13 -8.34 1.98
C GLY A 146 5.03 -9.57 2.02
N ARG A 147 6.26 -9.46 1.52
CA ARG A 147 7.27 -10.51 1.66
C ARG A 147 7.58 -10.79 3.13
N GLY A 148 7.76 -9.75 3.95
CA GLY A 148 7.97 -9.89 5.39
C GLY A 148 6.87 -10.68 6.10
N ILE A 149 5.61 -10.38 5.79
CA ILE A 149 4.42 -11.05 6.35
C ILE A 149 4.41 -12.54 6.01
N ASN A 150 4.75 -12.91 4.77
CA ASN A 150 4.80 -14.31 4.34
C ASN A 150 5.74 -15.16 5.22
N TRP A 151 6.81 -14.57 5.75
CA TRP A 151 7.79 -15.24 6.61
C TRP A 151 7.36 -15.37 8.07
N VAL A 152 6.34 -14.64 8.52
CA VAL A 152 5.82 -14.73 9.89
C VAL A 152 4.98 -16.01 10.01
N PRO A 153 5.29 -16.96 10.90
CA PRO A 153 4.46 -18.15 11.08
C PRO A 153 3.05 -17.74 11.55
N GLY A 154 2.01 -18.25 10.90
CA GLY A 154 0.65 -18.17 11.42
C GLY A 154 0.33 -19.42 12.25
N ARG A 155 -0.95 -19.78 12.36
CA ARG A 155 -1.37 -21.02 13.01
C ARG A 155 -1.25 -22.21 12.05
N LEU A 156 -1.80 -22.04 10.85
CA LEU A 156 -1.87 -23.04 9.80
C LEU A 156 -0.75 -22.86 8.77
N THR A 157 -0.16 -21.67 8.66
CA THR A 157 0.95 -21.42 7.73
C THR A 157 2.32 -21.35 8.42
N PRO A 158 3.37 -21.94 7.83
CA PRO A 158 3.36 -22.73 6.59
C PRO A 158 2.70 -24.11 6.75
N LEU A 159 2.09 -24.57 5.66
CA LEU A 159 1.36 -25.86 5.60
C LEU A 159 2.27 -27.09 5.76
N THR A 160 3.59 -26.91 5.67
CA THR A 160 4.60 -27.98 5.81
C THR A 160 4.84 -28.41 7.27
N ARG A 161 4.15 -27.80 8.23
CA ARG A 161 4.35 -27.99 9.67
C ARG A 161 3.02 -28.26 10.36
N THR A 162 3.07 -28.89 11.52
CA THR A 162 1.89 -29.04 12.38
C THR A 162 1.55 -27.70 13.05
N GLU A 163 0.30 -27.53 13.49
CA GLU A 163 -0.12 -26.34 14.26
C GLU A 163 0.82 -26.08 15.45
N ALA A 164 1.13 -27.11 16.23
CA ALA A 164 2.02 -26.99 17.39
C ALA A 164 3.43 -26.49 17.01
N GLN A 165 3.96 -26.96 15.88
CA GLN A 165 5.24 -26.45 15.37
C GLN A 165 5.12 -24.99 14.95
N ASN A 166 4.06 -24.62 14.23
CA ASN A 166 3.85 -23.24 13.81
C ASN A 166 3.72 -22.28 15.00
N LEU A 167 2.97 -22.64 16.04
CA LEU A 167 2.85 -21.83 17.25
C LEU A 167 4.17 -21.71 18.01
N ALA A 168 4.96 -22.79 18.12
CA ALA A 168 6.29 -22.71 18.72
C ALA A 168 7.23 -21.78 17.92
N HIS A 169 7.16 -21.82 16.59
CA HIS A 169 7.90 -20.92 15.71
C HIS A 169 7.41 -19.47 15.81
N LEU A 170 6.10 -19.24 15.98
CA LEU A 170 5.52 -17.92 16.21
C LEU A 170 6.04 -17.31 17.51
N VAL A 171 6.02 -18.05 18.62
CA VAL A 171 6.61 -17.58 19.89
C VAL A 171 8.10 -17.28 19.74
N SER A 172 8.84 -18.15 19.03
CA SER A 172 10.25 -17.91 18.72
C SER A 172 10.47 -16.62 17.94
N ARG A 173 9.50 -16.19 17.12
CA ARG A 173 9.57 -14.94 16.37
C ARG A 173 9.18 -13.72 17.20
N VAL A 174 8.14 -13.84 18.02
CA VAL A 174 7.64 -12.77 18.90
C VAL A 174 8.68 -12.44 19.97
N ASP A 175 9.17 -13.45 20.68
CA ASP A 175 10.05 -13.25 21.85
C ASP A 175 11.54 -13.50 21.55
N ALA A 176 11.90 -13.73 20.27
CA ALA A 176 13.24 -14.19 19.87
C ALA A 176 13.70 -15.44 20.65
N ALA A 177 12.74 -16.28 21.08
CA ALA A 177 13.01 -17.45 21.90
C ALA A 177 13.69 -18.56 21.08
N ARG A 178 14.77 -19.13 21.62
CA ARG A 178 15.49 -20.26 21.04
C ARG A 178 15.89 -21.27 22.11
N ARG A 179 15.91 -22.55 21.76
CA ARG A 179 16.33 -23.62 22.68
C ARG A 179 17.87 -23.69 22.74
N GLU A 180 18.40 -23.78 23.96
CA GLU A 180 19.81 -24.00 24.26
C GLU A 180 19.91 -25.08 25.35
N GLY A 181 20.03 -26.35 24.92
CA GLY A 181 20.05 -27.50 25.84
C GLY A 181 18.69 -27.76 26.49
N ASP A 182 18.67 -27.71 27.83
CA ASP A 182 17.50 -27.79 28.71
C ASP A 182 16.89 -26.42 29.03
N GLN A 183 17.41 -25.36 28.42
CA GLN A 183 16.94 -23.99 28.60
C GLN A 183 16.39 -23.39 27.31
N VAL A 184 15.59 -22.35 27.46
CA VAL A 184 15.13 -21.46 26.40
C VAL A 184 15.71 -20.08 26.67
N VAL A 185 16.36 -19.53 25.67
CA VAL A 185 16.99 -18.22 25.70
C VAL A 185 16.16 -17.27 24.86
N PHE A 186 15.80 -16.11 25.41
CA PHE A 186 14.97 -15.12 24.72
C PHE A 186 15.46 -13.69 25.02
N ASP A 187 15.03 -12.75 24.19
CA ASP A 187 15.43 -11.35 24.29
C ASP A 187 14.26 -10.51 24.81
N THR A 188 14.48 -9.76 25.88
CA THR A 188 13.39 -9.08 26.62
C THR A 188 12.70 -7.97 25.83
N ASP A 189 13.35 -7.41 24.81
CA ASP A 189 12.80 -6.37 23.92
C ASP A 189 12.30 -6.94 22.58
N ALA A 190 12.44 -8.25 22.32
CA ALA A 190 12.06 -8.84 21.04
C ALA A 190 10.59 -8.65 20.70
N ARG A 191 9.72 -8.77 21.71
CA ARG A 191 8.29 -8.57 21.56
C ARG A 191 7.95 -7.15 21.16
N GLU A 192 8.57 -6.17 21.81
CA GLU A 192 8.40 -4.75 21.47
C GLU A 192 8.84 -4.49 20.03
N ARG A 193 9.99 -5.02 19.60
CA ARG A 193 10.44 -4.92 18.20
C ARG A 193 9.51 -5.63 17.22
N PHE A 194 8.88 -6.74 17.61
CA PHE A 194 7.88 -7.42 16.79
C PHE A 194 6.63 -6.55 16.65
N MET A 195 6.14 -5.97 17.75
CA MET A 195 5.00 -5.04 17.75
C MET A 195 5.28 -3.77 16.94
N ASP A 196 6.47 -3.19 17.08
CA ASP A 196 6.90 -2.00 16.36
C ASP A 196 6.83 -2.18 14.84
N GLN A 197 7.16 -3.38 14.33
CA GLN A 197 7.06 -3.65 12.88
C GLN A 197 5.62 -3.50 12.37
N TRP A 198 4.65 -3.99 13.13
CA TRP A 198 3.22 -3.87 12.80
C TRP A 198 2.71 -2.45 12.98
N ASN A 199 3.17 -1.75 14.02
CA ASN A 199 2.83 -0.35 14.24
C ASN A 199 3.38 0.56 13.12
N VAL A 200 4.63 0.32 12.67
CA VAL A 200 5.22 1.03 11.53
C VAL A 200 4.43 0.78 10.24
N LEU A 201 4.04 -0.47 9.98
CA LEU A 201 3.19 -0.80 8.83
C LEU A 201 1.83 -0.09 8.92
N ALA A 202 1.17 -0.16 10.07
CA ALA A 202 -0.13 0.48 10.28
C ALA A 202 -0.06 2.00 10.12
N GLY A 203 0.97 2.65 10.69
CA GLY A 203 1.19 4.08 10.54
C GLY A 203 1.44 4.49 9.08
N PHE A 204 2.30 3.75 8.38
CA PHE A 204 2.58 4.01 6.97
C PHE A 204 1.33 3.84 6.08
N ALA A 205 0.53 2.80 6.33
CA ALA A 205 -0.74 2.58 5.64
C ALA A 205 -1.76 3.68 5.96
N ASN A 206 -1.85 4.13 7.20
CA ASN A 206 -2.72 5.24 7.59
C ASN A 206 -2.35 6.54 6.87
N ASP A 207 -1.06 6.88 6.82
CA ASP A 207 -0.59 8.08 6.11
C ASP A 207 -0.89 8.02 4.61
N ALA A 208 -0.78 6.83 4.01
CA ALA A 208 -1.14 6.61 2.61
C ALA A 208 -2.65 6.77 2.39
N ALA A 209 -3.49 6.20 3.27
CA ALA A 209 -4.95 6.34 3.21
C ALA A 209 -5.38 7.82 3.30
N ILE A 210 -4.79 8.61 4.21
CA ILE A 210 -5.08 10.05 4.34
C ILE A 210 -4.76 10.80 3.04
N LYS A 211 -3.64 10.49 2.39
CA LYS A 211 -3.28 11.12 1.11
C LYS A 211 -4.22 10.72 -0.02
N MET A 212 -4.68 9.47 -0.04
CA MET A 212 -5.67 9.02 -1.03
C MET A 212 -7.03 9.67 -0.81
N ALA A 213 -7.46 9.88 0.44
CA ALA A 213 -8.66 10.64 0.74
C ALA A 213 -8.54 12.10 0.25
N ALA A 214 -7.38 12.73 0.43
CA ALA A 214 -7.13 14.07 -0.12
C ALA A 214 -7.14 14.09 -1.66
N ALA A 215 -6.56 13.07 -2.32
CA ALA A 215 -6.60 12.91 -3.77
C ALA A 215 -8.03 12.67 -4.29
N GLN A 216 -8.83 11.89 -3.57
CA GLN A 216 -10.24 11.68 -3.87
C GLN A 216 -11.03 12.99 -3.80
N VAL A 217 -10.86 13.78 -2.73
CA VAL A 217 -11.52 15.10 -2.61
C VAL A 217 -11.12 16.03 -3.75
N TRP A 218 -9.83 16.05 -4.11
CA TRP A 218 -9.35 16.79 -5.28
C TRP A 218 -10.02 16.32 -6.57
N ALA A 219 -10.12 15.00 -6.80
CA ALA A 219 -10.78 14.46 -7.98
C ALA A 219 -12.29 14.79 -8.03
N ILE A 220 -12.98 14.77 -6.88
CA ILE A 220 -14.39 15.20 -6.76
C ILE A 220 -14.56 16.68 -7.09
N GLN A 221 -13.55 17.51 -6.84
CA GLN A 221 -13.64 18.95 -7.10
C GLN A 221 -13.27 19.29 -8.54
N GLU A 222 -12.23 18.66 -9.07
CA GLU A 222 -11.60 19.08 -10.32
C GLU A 222 -11.93 18.17 -11.51
N LEU A 223 -12.29 16.90 -11.27
CA LEU A 223 -12.38 15.84 -12.30
C LEU A 223 -13.80 15.29 -12.51
N THR A 224 -14.82 16.16 -12.38
CA THR A 224 -16.24 15.76 -12.44
C THR A 224 -16.83 15.71 -13.85
N ARG A 225 -16.11 16.22 -14.84
CA ARG A 225 -16.58 16.23 -16.23
C ARG A 225 -16.42 14.86 -16.88
N GLU A 226 -17.39 14.51 -17.72
CA GLU A 226 -17.42 13.26 -18.50
C GLU A 226 -16.12 13.02 -19.30
N GLY A 227 -15.47 14.10 -19.78
CA GLY A 227 -14.19 14.00 -20.45
C GLY A 227 -13.12 13.27 -19.62
N TYR A 228 -13.06 13.49 -18.30
CA TYR A 228 -12.10 12.80 -17.43
C TYR A 228 -12.46 11.33 -17.22
N THR A 229 -13.75 11.03 -16.99
CA THR A 229 -14.23 9.65 -16.89
C THR A 229 -13.91 8.85 -18.16
N SER A 230 -14.06 9.47 -19.33
CA SER A 230 -13.75 8.83 -20.62
C SER A 230 -12.29 8.42 -20.80
N LEU A 231 -11.36 8.98 -20.00
CA LEU A 231 -9.94 8.62 -20.06
C LEU A 231 -9.64 7.24 -19.47
N ILE A 232 -10.54 6.72 -18.63
CA ILE A 232 -10.32 5.50 -17.84
C ILE A 232 -11.51 4.53 -17.85
N SER A 233 -12.61 4.87 -18.52
CA SER A 233 -13.83 4.06 -18.52
C SER A 233 -13.66 2.68 -19.16
N ASP A 234 -12.67 2.51 -20.04
CA ASP A 234 -12.30 1.22 -20.63
C ASP A 234 -11.64 0.26 -19.63
N MET A 235 -11.19 0.78 -18.48
CA MET A 235 -10.59 0.00 -17.40
C MET A 235 -11.58 -0.35 -16.29
N ASP A 236 -12.87 0.01 -16.42
CA ASP A 236 -13.88 -0.26 -15.40
C ASP A 236 -14.06 -1.77 -15.18
N PRO A 237 -13.78 -2.31 -13.98
CA PRO A 237 -13.85 -3.75 -13.74
C PRO A 237 -15.27 -4.28 -13.65
N ASP A 238 -16.26 -3.41 -13.48
CA ASP A 238 -17.68 -3.76 -13.43
C ASP A 238 -18.33 -3.72 -14.83
N ASN A 239 -17.58 -3.27 -15.84
CA ASN A 239 -18.05 -3.21 -17.21
C ASN A 239 -18.00 -4.60 -17.85
N GLU A 240 -19.10 -5.36 -17.70
CA GLU A 240 -19.27 -6.72 -18.24
C GLU A 240 -19.18 -6.79 -19.78
N HIS A 241 -18.99 -5.67 -20.49
CA HIS A 241 -19.31 -5.56 -21.90
C HIS A 241 -18.23 -6.03 -22.90
N ASP A 242 -17.01 -6.37 -22.46
CA ASP A 242 -15.91 -6.72 -23.39
C ASP A 242 -15.15 -8.02 -23.08
N ALA A 243 -15.57 -8.81 -22.10
CA ALA A 243 -14.91 -10.10 -21.81
C ALA A 243 -15.05 -11.13 -22.94
N ASP A 244 -16.04 -10.98 -23.83
CA ASP A 244 -16.30 -11.90 -24.95
C ASP A 244 -15.67 -11.48 -26.29
N THR A 245 -15.06 -10.29 -26.40
CA THR A 245 -14.44 -9.80 -27.66
C THR A 245 -12.91 -9.80 -27.64
N ALA A 246 -12.27 -9.98 -26.46
CA ALA A 246 -10.81 -9.98 -26.35
C ALA A 246 -10.13 -11.32 -26.75
N THR A 247 -10.88 -12.34 -27.15
CA THR A 247 -10.33 -13.67 -27.50
C THR A 247 -10.63 -14.05 -28.95
N GLU A 248 -10.10 -13.32 -29.92
CA GLU A 248 -9.63 -13.83 -31.22
C GLU A 248 -9.27 -12.67 -32.17
N GLY A 249 -7.98 -12.32 -32.21
CA GLY A 249 -7.43 -11.60 -33.36
C GLY A 249 -6.93 -10.19 -33.07
N SER A 250 -5.77 -10.11 -32.40
CA SER A 250 -4.59 -9.37 -32.88
C SER A 250 -3.57 -9.36 -31.77
N SER A 251 -2.79 -10.44 -31.66
CA SER A 251 -1.47 -10.34 -31.05
C SER A 251 -0.64 -9.45 -31.99
N PRO A 252 -0.20 -8.25 -31.58
CA PRO A 252 0.89 -7.62 -32.29
C PRO A 252 2.12 -8.42 -31.92
N ASP A 253 2.64 -9.14 -32.90
CA ASP A 253 3.98 -9.71 -32.89
C ASP A 253 4.99 -8.56 -32.80
N ALA A 254 5.17 -8.03 -31.58
CA ALA A 254 6.22 -7.10 -31.24
C ALA A 254 7.46 -7.90 -30.84
N GLY A 255 8.14 -8.41 -31.86
CA GLY A 255 9.53 -8.80 -31.72
C GLY A 255 10.32 -7.62 -31.18
N TYR A 256 10.91 -7.78 -29.99
CA TYR A 256 11.97 -6.93 -29.47
C TYR A 256 13.21 -7.08 -30.35
N GLY A 257 13.19 -6.40 -31.50
CA GLY A 257 14.33 -6.19 -32.37
C GLY A 257 15.13 -4.98 -31.90
N ALA A 258 16.36 -5.22 -31.45
CA ALA A 258 17.36 -4.18 -31.23
C ALA A 258 17.57 -3.37 -32.52
N GLY A 259 17.07 -2.13 -32.54
CA GLY A 259 17.22 -1.23 -33.67
C GLY A 259 16.82 0.18 -33.26
N SER A 260 17.80 0.97 -32.83
CA SER A 260 17.65 2.40 -32.57
C SER A 260 17.59 3.17 -33.91
N PRO A 261 16.58 4.03 -34.14
CA PRO A 261 16.71 5.17 -35.03
C PRO A 261 16.74 6.46 -34.21
N GLY A 262 17.69 7.33 -34.57
CA GLY A 262 17.99 8.55 -33.84
C GLY A 262 16.82 9.53 -33.76
N ILE A 263 16.59 10.01 -32.55
CA ILE A 263 15.71 11.13 -32.23
C ILE A 263 16.47 12.42 -32.55
N GLY A 264 15.95 13.17 -33.52
CA GLY A 264 16.30 14.57 -33.75
C GLY A 264 15.73 15.42 -32.62
N GLY A 265 16.57 16.25 -32.04
CA GLY A 265 16.25 17.05 -30.87
C GLY A 265 15.24 18.17 -31.13
N TYR A 266 14.34 18.33 -30.17
CA TYR A 266 13.71 19.59 -29.82
C TYR A 266 13.85 19.71 -28.31
N GLU A 267 14.77 20.59 -27.89
CA GLU A 267 14.96 21.00 -26.50
C GLU A 267 13.73 21.79 -26.06
N ALA A 268 12.85 21.15 -25.29
CA ALA A 268 11.96 21.86 -24.40
C ALA A 268 12.78 22.27 -23.17
N ASN A 269 13.15 23.54 -23.09
CA ASN A 269 13.73 24.16 -21.91
C ASN A 269 12.69 24.14 -20.77
N MET A 270 12.57 23.00 -20.09
CA MET A 270 12.16 22.99 -18.70
C MET A 270 13.42 23.28 -17.89
N VAL A 271 13.41 24.42 -17.21
CA VAL A 271 14.45 24.79 -16.25
C VAL A 271 14.38 23.79 -15.11
N GLU A 272 15.22 22.77 -15.20
CA GLU A 272 15.58 21.89 -14.11
C GLU A 272 16.34 22.73 -13.09
N GLU A 273 15.73 22.93 -11.91
CA GLU A 273 16.49 23.31 -10.73
C GLU A 273 17.20 22.04 -10.25
N GLU A 274 18.40 21.82 -10.79
CA GLU A 274 19.29 20.72 -10.45
C GLU A 274 19.67 20.76 -8.95
N GLY A 275 19.35 19.66 -8.27
CA GLY A 275 20.06 19.22 -7.07
C GLY A 275 20.67 17.86 -7.36
N GLU A 276 21.93 17.86 -7.81
CA GLU A 276 22.76 16.67 -8.07
C GLU A 276 22.80 15.69 -6.89
N GLU A 277 22.69 14.39 -7.17
CA GLU A 277 23.80 13.43 -7.08
C GLU A 277 23.32 12.01 -7.46
N GLY A 278 23.94 11.42 -8.48
CA GLY A 278 23.64 10.08 -8.96
C GLY A 278 24.18 8.97 -8.05
N PHE A 279 23.55 7.80 -8.09
CA PHE A 279 24.11 6.59 -7.49
C PHE A 279 23.92 5.36 -8.39
N ALA A 280 25.05 4.72 -8.67
CA ALA A 280 25.17 3.43 -9.33
C ALA A 280 24.72 2.29 -8.41
N GLY A 281 24.25 1.20 -9.02
CA GLY A 281 23.68 0.05 -8.34
C GLY A 281 24.67 -0.75 -7.49
N GLU A 282 24.24 -1.05 -6.27
CA GLU A 282 24.72 -2.14 -5.41
C GLU A 282 23.50 -2.71 -4.67
N ASP A 283 23.49 -4.02 -4.44
CA ASP A 283 22.40 -4.78 -3.83
C ASP A 283 21.97 -4.20 -2.46
N VAL A 284 20.72 -3.74 -2.39
CA VAL A 284 20.16 -3.08 -1.21
C VAL A 284 19.61 -4.11 -0.23
N GLN A 285 20.31 -4.37 0.86
CA GLN A 285 19.65 -4.78 2.11
C GLN A 285 18.89 -3.56 2.63
N MET A 286 17.57 -3.55 2.44
CA MET A 286 16.69 -2.49 2.93
C MET A 286 16.63 -2.55 4.46
N VAL A 287 17.46 -1.77 5.12
CA VAL A 287 17.22 -1.32 6.51
C VAL A 287 16.32 -0.10 6.38
N ILE A 288 15.00 -0.31 6.49
CA ILE A 288 14.02 0.79 6.51
C ILE A 288 14.20 1.55 7.83
N GLN A 289 14.91 2.68 7.79
CA GLN A 289 14.84 3.69 8.84
C GLN A 289 13.71 4.64 8.51
N VAL A 290 12.60 4.52 9.23
CA VAL A 290 11.54 5.52 9.25
C VAL A 290 12.02 6.66 10.15
N GLY A 291 12.50 7.74 9.54
CA GLY A 291 12.73 9.00 10.23
C GLY A 291 11.40 9.73 10.38
N ASN A 292 10.86 9.78 11.60
CA ASN A 292 9.78 10.69 11.97
C ASN A 292 10.34 12.11 12.05
N ASP A 293 10.46 12.81 10.93
CA ASP A 293 10.67 14.27 10.89
C ASP A 293 10.12 14.81 9.55
N MET A 294 8.83 14.64 9.32
CA MET A 294 8.05 15.56 8.49
C MET A 294 7.03 16.21 9.42
N GLU A 295 7.43 17.33 10.05
CA GLU A 295 6.46 18.28 10.61
C GLU A 295 5.66 18.86 9.44
N LEU A 296 4.57 18.18 9.10
CA LEU A 296 3.51 18.73 8.29
C LEU A 296 2.63 19.53 9.27
N GLU A 297 2.73 20.86 9.25
CA GLU A 297 1.69 21.73 9.81
C GLU A 297 0.41 21.51 9.00
N VAL A 298 -0.32 20.45 9.33
CA VAL A 298 -1.71 20.30 8.91
C VAL A 298 -2.51 21.23 9.82
N ALA A 299 -2.78 22.43 9.33
CA ALA A 299 -3.86 23.24 9.88
C ALA A 299 -5.15 22.40 9.74
N ALA A 300 -5.53 21.72 10.81
CA ALA A 300 -6.79 20.99 10.87
C ALA A 300 -7.93 22.00 10.64
N PRO A 301 -8.74 21.88 9.57
CA PRO A 301 -10.03 22.52 9.58
C PRO A 301 -10.89 21.69 10.55
N GLY A 302 -11.06 22.21 11.75
CA GLY A 302 -12.08 21.76 12.68
C GLY A 302 -13.44 21.94 12.02
N GLY A 303 -13.95 20.88 11.42
CA GLY A 303 -15.23 20.83 10.75
C GLY A 303 -15.47 19.41 10.26
N GLY A 304 -16.03 18.57 11.14
CA GLY A 304 -16.60 17.31 10.69
C GLY A 304 -17.65 17.61 9.63
N ILE A 305 -17.38 17.18 8.39
CA ILE A 305 -18.39 17.17 7.34
C ILE A 305 -19.32 16.00 7.70
N ALA A 306 -20.45 16.32 8.30
CA ALA A 306 -21.60 15.44 8.27
C ALA A 306 -22.04 15.37 6.80
N ILE A 307 -21.93 14.18 6.21
CA ILE A 307 -22.57 13.89 4.92
C ILE A 307 -24.05 13.73 5.25
N ASP A 308 -24.83 14.80 5.07
CA ASP A 308 -26.28 14.76 5.18
C ASP A 308 -26.83 13.90 4.04
N GLU A 309 -27.38 12.75 4.42
CA GLU A 309 -27.98 11.73 3.54
C GLU A 309 -29.47 12.04 3.24
N GLU A 310 -29.83 13.32 3.06
CA GLU A 310 -31.21 13.73 2.75
C GLU A 310 -31.28 14.81 1.65
N ALA A 311 -31.42 14.36 0.40
CA ALA A 311 -32.07 15.13 -0.65
C ALA A 311 -32.70 14.18 -1.69
N GLY A 312 -34.02 13.95 -1.61
CA GLY A 312 -34.71 13.12 -2.61
C GLY A 312 -36.21 12.92 -2.42
N GLY A 313 -36.94 13.95 -1.98
CA GLY A 313 -38.40 13.89 -1.84
C GLY A 313 -39.16 14.21 -3.13
N ASN A 314 -39.89 13.21 -3.63
CA ASN A 314 -41.13 13.25 -4.43
C ASN A 314 -41.12 13.75 -5.88
N ASN A 315 -41.47 12.84 -6.80
CA ASN A 315 -42.47 13.15 -7.83
C ASN A 315 -43.33 11.93 -8.19
N ASN A 316 -44.63 12.04 -7.89
CA ASN A 316 -45.67 11.12 -8.36
C ASN A 316 -45.99 11.43 -9.83
N GLY A 317 -45.80 10.45 -10.70
CA GLY A 317 -46.27 10.50 -12.08
C GLY A 317 -46.26 9.11 -12.69
N GLY A 318 -47.37 8.38 -12.53
CA GLY A 318 -47.55 7.06 -13.11
C GLY A 318 -47.44 7.08 -14.64
N GLY A 319 -46.62 6.19 -15.17
CA GLY A 319 -46.46 6.01 -16.61
C GLY A 319 -45.43 4.93 -16.95
N VAL A 320 -45.92 3.69 -17.07
CA VAL A 320 -45.46 2.62 -17.98
C VAL A 320 -43.97 2.23 -17.91
N ASP A 321 -43.73 1.07 -17.29
CA ASP A 321 -42.63 0.10 -17.43
C ASP A 321 -41.66 0.34 -18.60
N GLY A 322 -40.57 1.05 -18.30
CA GLY A 322 -39.29 0.83 -18.93
C GLY A 322 -38.30 0.65 -17.80
N ASP A 323 -37.64 -0.51 -17.73
CA ASP A 323 -36.55 -0.76 -16.79
C ASP A 323 -35.48 0.31 -17.00
N GLN A 324 -35.55 1.40 -16.23
CA GLN A 324 -34.43 2.29 -16.03
C GLN A 324 -33.43 1.47 -15.24
N GLN A 325 -32.56 0.81 -15.97
CA GLN A 325 -31.31 0.29 -15.46
C GLN A 325 -30.65 1.49 -14.76
N GLU A 326 -30.76 1.54 -13.42
CA GLU A 326 -30.01 2.49 -12.62
C GLU A 326 -28.56 2.31 -13.05
N GLY A 327 -28.04 3.28 -13.81
CA GLY A 327 -26.68 3.22 -14.30
C GLY A 327 -25.78 2.93 -13.11
N GLY A 328 -24.97 1.87 -13.23
CA GLY A 328 -24.03 1.50 -12.17
C GLY A 328 -23.18 2.70 -11.75
N PRO A 329 -22.54 2.63 -10.57
CA PRO A 329 -21.65 3.68 -10.11
C PRO A 329 -20.62 4.01 -11.21
N VAL A 330 -20.50 5.30 -11.55
CA VAL A 330 -19.60 5.76 -12.61
C VAL A 330 -18.15 5.50 -12.19
N PHE A 331 -17.40 4.76 -13.01
CA PHE A 331 -15.97 4.53 -12.77
C PHE A 331 -15.14 5.77 -13.16
N ASP A 332 -14.81 6.60 -12.17
CA ASP A 332 -14.07 7.85 -12.31
C ASP A 332 -12.82 7.92 -11.41
N PHE A 333 -12.00 8.97 -11.56
CA PHE A 333 -10.78 9.13 -10.77
C PHE A 333 -11.06 9.24 -9.26
N ALA A 334 -12.19 9.82 -8.86
CA ALA A 334 -12.58 9.89 -7.46
C ALA A 334 -12.81 8.49 -6.88
N THR A 335 -13.47 7.63 -7.63
CA THR A 335 -13.68 6.22 -7.30
C THR A 335 -12.36 5.47 -7.22
N VAL A 336 -11.45 5.70 -8.17
CA VAL A 336 -10.10 5.10 -8.18
C VAL A 336 -9.29 5.48 -6.92
N PHE A 337 -9.26 6.77 -6.55
CA PHE A 337 -8.58 7.20 -5.32
C PHE A 337 -9.29 6.73 -4.05
N GLY A 338 -10.62 6.65 -4.06
CA GLY A 338 -11.39 6.05 -2.97
C GLY A 338 -11.01 4.59 -2.73
N ARG A 339 -10.99 3.78 -3.80
CA ARG A 339 -10.53 2.37 -3.77
C ARG A 339 -9.08 2.26 -3.27
N ALA A 340 -8.21 3.20 -3.63
CA ALA A 340 -6.84 3.25 -3.10
C ALA A 340 -6.81 3.51 -1.59
N GLY A 341 -7.65 4.42 -1.10
CA GLY A 341 -7.82 4.67 0.33
C GLY A 341 -8.25 3.41 1.08
N GLU A 342 -9.32 2.75 0.62
CA GLU A 342 -9.84 1.51 1.19
C GLU A 342 -8.80 0.39 1.20
N TRP A 343 -7.99 0.30 0.14
CA TRP A 343 -6.87 -0.64 0.05
C TRP A 343 -5.85 -0.42 1.17
N PHE A 344 -5.46 0.83 1.42
CA PHE A 344 -4.53 1.15 2.52
C PHE A 344 -5.16 0.92 3.90
N GLU A 345 -6.45 1.20 4.06
CA GLU A 345 -7.16 0.91 5.30
C GLU A 345 -7.23 -0.60 5.59
N CYS A 346 -7.42 -1.42 4.55
CA CYS A 346 -7.38 -2.88 4.66
C CYS A 346 -6.06 -3.32 5.32
N TRP A 347 -4.92 -2.87 4.80
CA TRP A 347 -3.59 -3.17 5.35
C TRP A 347 -3.39 -2.63 6.76
N ARG A 348 -3.78 -1.37 7.03
CA ARG A 348 -3.71 -0.76 8.37
C ARG A 348 -4.45 -1.61 9.39
N ASN A 349 -5.68 -2.01 9.07
CA ASN A 349 -6.55 -2.74 9.98
C ASN A 349 -5.96 -4.11 10.32
N GLN A 350 -5.40 -4.84 9.34
CA GLN A 350 -4.79 -6.14 9.62
C GLN A 350 -3.52 -6.03 10.47
N ALA A 351 -2.64 -5.07 10.16
CA ALA A 351 -1.46 -4.81 10.99
C ALA A 351 -1.84 -4.44 12.43
N GLY A 352 -2.88 -3.62 12.60
CA GLY A 352 -3.42 -3.25 13.91
C GLY A 352 -3.96 -4.45 14.71
N ARG A 353 -4.64 -5.41 14.07
CA ARG A 353 -5.11 -6.63 14.74
C ARG A 353 -3.95 -7.48 15.26
N ILE A 354 -2.90 -7.68 14.46
CA ILE A 354 -1.73 -8.44 14.87
C ILE A 354 -1.01 -7.75 16.04
N TYR A 355 -0.87 -6.43 15.99
CA TYR A 355 -0.34 -5.65 17.12
C TYR A 355 -1.15 -5.90 18.39
N GLN A 356 -2.49 -5.75 18.33
CA GLN A 356 -3.39 -5.96 19.48
C GLN A 356 -3.29 -7.39 20.03
N ARG A 357 -3.30 -8.41 19.17
CA ARG A 357 -3.14 -9.81 19.59
C ARG A 357 -1.79 -10.12 20.20
N THR A 358 -0.74 -9.40 19.79
CA THR A 358 0.58 -9.56 20.39
C THR A 358 0.62 -8.96 21.80
N ASP A 359 -0.03 -7.81 22.01
CA ASP A 359 -0.14 -7.14 23.31
C ASP A 359 -0.94 -7.96 24.34
N GLU A 360 -1.86 -8.80 23.86
CA GLU A 360 -2.62 -9.75 24.71
C GLU A 360 -1.77 -10.89 25.28
N LEU A 361 -0.56 -11.13 24.75
CA LEU A 361 0.32 -12.20 25.25
C LEU A 361 0.96 -11.80 26.59
N GLU A 362 0.92 -12.70 27.56
CA GLU A 362 1.71 -12.51 28.78
C GLU A 362 3.21 -12.64 28.49
N PRO A 363 4.08 -11.91 29.20
CA PRO A 363 5.53 -12.06 29.05
C PRO A 363 5.97 -13.48 29.41
N ILE A 364 7.01 -14.00 28.76
CA ILE A 364 7.60 -15.28 29.13
C ILE A 364 8.04 -15.19 30.61
N PRO A 365 7.63 -16.14 31.48
CA PRO A 365 8.05 -16.16 32.87
C PRO A 365 9.58 -16.23 32.95
N TYR A 366 10.18 -15.18 33.50
CA TYR A 366 11.59 -15.16 33.85
C TYR A 366 11.76 -15.61 35.31
N PRO A 367 12.81 -16.42 35.63
CA PRO A 367 13.11 -16.74 37.01
C PRO A 367 13.34 -15.45 37.81
N PRO A 368 12.99 -15.43 39.10
CA PRO A 368 13.10 -14.22 39.89
C PRO A 368 14.54 -13.72 39.95
N GLN A 369 14.72 -12.40 39.79
CA GLN A 369 15.99 -11.71 39.54
C GLN A 369 17.03 -11.78 40.69
N TRP A 370 16.72 -12.46 41.79
CA TRP A 370 17.71 -12.76 42.85
C TRP A 370 18.58 -13.99 42.55
N GLN A 371 18.37 -14.68 41.43
CA GLN A 371 19.40 -15.56 40.86
C GLN A 371 20.44 -14.68 40.15
N GLU A 372 21.68 -14.70 40.66
CA GLU A 372 22.81 -13.90 40.19
C GLU A 372 22.83 -13.79 38.65
N ILE A 373 22.61 -12.56 38.16
CA ILE A 373 22.94 -12.22 36.78
C ILE A 373 24.46 -12.41 36.70
N LEU A 374 24.89 -13.51 36.09
CA LEU A 374 26.27 -13.66 35.66
C LEU A 374 26.49 -12.57 34.61
N GLU A 375 27.01 -11.42 35.05
CA GLU A 375 27.62 -10.47 34.13
C GLU A 375 28.69 -11.25 33.37
N GLU A 376 28.45 -11.53 32.09
CA GLU A 376 29.48 -12.05 31.20
C GLU A 376 30.61 -11.02 31.21
N GLY A 377 31.69 -11.33 31.92
CA GLY A 377 32.88 -10.51 31.97
C GLY A 377 33.48 -10.38 30.56
N ASP A 378 33.78 -9.13 30.21
CA ASP A 378 34.39 -8.67 28.94
C ASP A 378 35.55 -9.52 28.41
#